data_AF-A0A9P9BHF4-F1
#
_entry.id   AF-A0A9P9BHF4-F1
#
_cell.length_a   1.000
_cell.length_b   1.000
_cell.length_c   1.000
_cell.angle_alpha   90.00
_cell.angle_beta   90.00
_cell.angle_gamma   90.00
#
_symmetry.space_group_name_H-M   'P 1'
#
loop_
_entity.id
_entity.type
_entity.pdbx_description
1 polymer ?
#
loop_
_entity_poly.entity_id
_entity_poly.type
_entity_poly.pdbx_seq_one_letter_code
_entity_poly.pdbx_strand_id
1 'polypeptide(L)'
;PSTMTTNTPEILLLSLLVQSQRASIEQSHEFLLHSLASSSNVSWASTVHEALEHLDHEAPPQGILVANPAIVHPKYDEVSTKLVAYVRKGGIVIHGGFFSADIRPDDLERYMQAKWALPWRAGSYYRTTLYLNEEALPRTTTGLLSSYSQKAVFLEDVDPSMAWYAISDRSVVESLAPGSEINLLDTPVAFARFEDGWIGYLGDVDGEEGTVAVILKMFGLI
;
A
#
# COMPACT_ATOMS: atom_id res chain seq x y z
N PRO A 1 27.82 15.15 23.57
CA PRO A 1 27.41 14.23 22.48
C PRO A 1 26.25 13.35 22.97
N SER A 2 25.03 13.81 22.73
CA SER A 2 23.82 13.05 23.06
C SER A 2 23.77 11.83 22.17
N THR A 3 23.79 10.63 22.78
CA THR A 3 23.49 9.37 22.12
C THR A 3 22.08 9.45 21.56
N MET A 4 21.95 9.65 20.24
CA MET A 4 20.70 9.41 19.54
C MET A 4 20.40 7.93 19.68
N THR A 5 19.50 7.58 20.60
CA THR A 5 18.80 6.30 20.54
C THR A 5 18.02 6.31 19.25
N THR A 6 18.54 5.65 18.20
CA THR A 6 17.79 5.37 16.99
C THR A 6 16.64 4.45 17.40
N ASN A 7 15.48 5.04 17.67
CA ASN A 7 14.29 4.25 17.97
C ASN A 7 13.96 3.46 16.72
N THR A 8 13.92 2.13 16.81
CA THR A 8 13.54 1.27 15.70
C THR A 8 12.15 1.69 15.23
N PRO A 9 11.94 1.95 13.92
CA PRO A 9 10.64 2.41 13.42
C PRO A 9 9.57 1.37 13.71
N GLU A 10 8.37 1.83 14.07
CA GLU A 10 7.21 0.95 14.23
C GLU A 10 6.35 0.97 12.96
N ILE A 11 6.02 -0.20 12.43
CA ILE A 11 5.08 -0.39 11.33
C ILE A 11 3.87 -1.17 11.85
N LEU A 12 2.68 -0.58 11.67
CA LEU A 12 1.43 -1.21 12.05
C LEU A 12 0.81 -1.95 10.85
N LEU A 13 0.49 -3.22 11.05
CA LEU A 13 -0.35 -4.00 10.13
C LEU A 13 -1.80 -3.92 10.58
N LEU A 14 -2.62 -3.23 9.78
CA LEU A 14 -4.05 -3.03 10.05
C LEU A 14 -4.89 -4.03 9.26
N SER A 15 -5.63 -4.89 9.96
CA SER A 15 -6.52 -5.89 9.36
C SER A 15 -7.75 -6.15 10.23
N LEU A 16 -8.85 -5.42 10.01
CA LEU A 16 -10.03 -5.41 10.90
C LEU A 16 -11.05 -6.54 10.70
N LEU A 17 -10.65 -7.64 10.03
CA LEU A 17 -11.50 -8.82 9.80
C LEU A 17 -11.11 -9.96 10.75
N VAL A 18 -11.89 -11.04 10.67
CA VAL A 18 -11.82 -12.23 11.53
C VAL A 18 -10.38 -12.72 11.71
N GLN A 19 -10.00 -13.11 12.94
CA GLN A 19 -8.67 -13.64 13.29
C GLN A 19 -8.09 -14.67 12.30
N SER A 20 -8.95 -15.46 11.63
CA SER A 20 -8.52 -16.42 10.62
C SER A 20 -7.80 -15.79 9.43
N GLN A 21 -8.06 -14.52 9.09
CA GLN A 21 -7.34 -13.83 8.02
C GLN A 21 -5.90 -13.49 8.40
N ARG A 22 -5.58 -13.31 9.69
CA ARG A 22 -4.19 -13.05 10.11
C ARG A 22 -3.27 -14.20 9.69
N ALA A 23 -3.67 -15.43 9.98
CA ALA A 23 -2.91 -16.62 9.56
C ALA A 23 -2.77 -16.71 8.03
N SER A 24 -3.82 -16.34 7.29
CA SER A 24 -3.76 -16.27 5.82
C SER A 24 -2.79 -15.20 5.31
N ILE A 25 -2.72 -14.03 5.95
CA ILE A 25 -1.75 -12.98 5.63
C ILE A 25 -0.35 -13.48 5.96
N GLU A 26 -0.15 -14.04 7.16
CA GLU A 26 1.13 -14.59 7.61
C GLU A 26 1.67 -15.66 6.65
N GLN A 27 0.78 -16.53 6.14
CA GLN A 27 1.15 -17.54 5.16
C GLN A 27 1.42 -16.97 3.78
N SER A 28 0.57 -16.05 3.29
CA SER A 28 0.64 -15.59 1.88
C SER A 28 1.66 -14.47 1.68
N HIS A 29 2.03 -13.75 2.75
CA HIS A 29 2.95 -12.61 2.72
C HIS A 29 4.13 -12.80 3.69
N GLU A 30 4.55 -14.05 3.94
CA GLU A 30 5.65 -14.38 4.87
C GLU A 30 6.91 -13.57 4.57
N PHE A 31 7.28 -13.45 3.30
CA PHE A 31 8.46 -12.71 2.86
C PHE A 31 8.38 -11.21 3.19
N LEU A 32 7.21 -10.58 3.00
CA LEU A 32 6.96 -9.20 3.38
C LEU A 32 7.09 -9.01 4.89
N LEU A 33 6.45 -9.88 5.68
CA LEU A 33 6.47 -9.80 7.14
C LEU A 33 7.87 -9.97 7.70
N HIS A 34 8.63 -10.94 7.19
CA HIS A 34 10.03 -11.14 7.56
C HIS A 34 10.87 -9.91 7.21
N SER A 35 10.68 -9.33 6.02
CA SER A 35 11.42 -8.16 5.57
C SER A 35 11.12 -6.92 6.41
N LEU A 36 9.85 -6.68 6.75
CA LEU A 36 9.46 -5.63 7.69
C LEU A 36 10.09 -5.84 9.08
N ALA A 37 9.99 -7.06 9.63
CA ALA A 37 10.53 -7.38 10.96
C ALA A 37 12.07 -7.28 11.03
N SER A 38 12.76 -7.39 9.90
CA SER A 38 14.23 -7.22 9.85
C SER A 38 14.69 -5.77 9.92
N SER A 39 13.80 -4.80 9.66
CA SER A 39 14.12 -3.37 9.57
C SER A 39 13.25 -2.48 10.47
N SER A 40 12.24 -3.05 11.13
CA SER A 40 11.26 -2.33 11.95
C SER A 40 10.66 -3.21 13.04
N ASN A 41 10.03 -2.59 14.04
CA ASN A 41 9.12 -3.25 14.95
C ASN A 41 7.75 -3.38 14.26
N VAL A 42 7.22 -4.60 14.15
CA VAL A 42 5.93 -4.84 13.49
C VAL A 42 4.86 -5.11 14.54
N SER A 43 3.83 -4.27 14.57
CA SER A 43 2.63 -4.44 15.42
C SER A 43 1.40 -4.76 14.57
N TRP A 44 0.34 -5.25 15.22
CA TRP A 44 -0.91 -5.66 14.55
C TRP A 44 -2.11 -5.02 15.23
N ALA A 45 -3.05 -4.53 14.43
CA ALA A 45 -4.39 -4.17 14.89
C ALA A 45 -5.43 -4.99 14.13
N SER A 46 -6.15 -5.84 14.86
CA SER A 46 -7.22 -6.71 14.33
C SER A 46 -8.61 -6.29 14.78
N THR A 47 -8.71 -5.32 15.68
CA THR A 47 -9.97 -4.75 16.17
C THR A 47 -9.98 -3.24 16.01
N VAL A 48 -11.20 -2.65 16.02
CA VAL A 48 -11.37 -1.19 16.04
C VAL A 48 -10.65 -0.58 17.23
N HIS A 49 -10.74 -1.22 18.40
CA HIS A 49 -10.13 -0.69 19.61
C HIS A 49 -8.60 -0.63 19.51
N GLU A 50 -7.95 -1.72 19.12
CA GLU A 50 -6.49 -1.76 18.91
C GLU A 50 -6.05 -0.74 17.85
N ALA A 51 -6.79 -0.62 16.74
CA ALA A 51 -6.45 0.33 15.69
C ALA A 51 -6.51 1.77 16.19
N LEU A 52 -7.54 2.13 16.95
CA LEU A 52 -7.67 3.46 17.54
C LEU A 52 -6.61 3.72 18.62
N GLU A 53 -6.27 2.71 19.43
CA GLU A 53 -5.19 2.80 20.42
C GLU A 53 -3.85 3.17 19.78
N HIS A 54 -3.48 2.51 18.67
CA HIS A 54 -2.27 2.86 17.92
C HIS A 54 -2.34 4.26 17.27
N LEU A 55 -3.51 4.63 16.71
CA LEU A 55 -3.68 5.90 15.99
C LEU A 55 -3.75 7.12 16.93
N ASP A 56 -4.19 6.94 18.17
CA ASP A 56 -4.31 7.99 19.18
C ASP A 56 -3.13 8.06 20.14
N HIS A 57 -2.14 7.16 19.99
CA HIS A 57 -0.93 7.15 20.79
C HIS A 57 -0.10 8.43 20.57
N GLU A 58 0.56 8.93 21.63
CA GLU A 58 1.40 10.15 21.55
C GLU A 58 2.56 9.99 20.56
N ALA A 59 3.10 8.78 20.45
CA ALA A 59 4.06 8.37 19.44
C ALA A 59 3.38 7.34 18.50
N PRO A 60 2.69 7.77 17.44
CA PRO A 60 2.04 6.86 16.51
C PRO A 60 3.09 6.10 15.67
N PRO A 61 2.72 4.97 15.02
CA PRO A 61 3.63 4.23 14.17
C PRO A 61 4.18 5.09 13.03
N GLN A 62 5.39 4.78 12.54
CA GLN A 62 6.00 5.45 11.39
C GLN A 62 5.21 5.23 10.11
N GLY A 63 4.61 4.05 9.96
CA GLY A 63 3.80 3.70 8.81
C GLY A 63 2.74 2.67 9.15
N ILE A 64 1.68 2.65 8.36
CA ILE A 64 0.57 1.71 8.49
C ILE A 64 0.34 1.02 7.15
N LEU A 65 0.39 -0.32 7.14
CA LEU A 65 -0.06 -1.12 6.01
C LEU A 65 -1.49 -1.58 6.27
N VAL A 66 -2.43 -1.08 5.48
CA VAL A 66 -3.82 -1.54 5.43
C VAL A 66 -3.84 -2.81 4.59
N ALA A 67 -3.87 -3.95 5.26
CA ALA A 67 -3.68 -5.26 4.65
C ALA A 67 -4.98 -5.91 4.16
N ASN A 68 -6.15 -5.33 4.45
CA ASN A 68 -7.44 -5.87 4.03
C ASN A 68 -8.49 -4.77 3.78
N PRO A 69 -9.55 -5.04 2.99
CA PRO A 69 -10.49 -3.99 2.56
C PRO A 69 -11.54 -3.62 3.61
N ALA A 70 -11.47 -4.19 4.82
CA ALA A 70 -12.47 -3.98 5.87
C ALA A 70 -12.75 -2.50 6.14
N ILE A 71 -11.71 -1.67 6.06
CA ILE A 71 -11.70 -0.25 6.35
C ILE A 71 -12.66 0.57 5.46
N VAL A 72 -13.10 0.02 4.32
CA VAL A 72 -14.05 0.70 3.43
C VAL A 72 -15.50 0.56 3.88
N HIS A 73 -15.79 -0.40 4.77
CA HIS A 73 -17.15 -0.65 5.24
C HIS A 73 -17.57 0.41 6.28
N PRO A 74 -18.82 0.93 6.25
CA PRO A 74 -19.27 2.02 7.14
C PRO A 74 -19.09 1.76 8.64
N LYS A 75 -19.13 0.49 9.05
CA LYS A 75 -18.84 0.05 10.43
C LYS A 75 -17.46 0.50 10.95
N TYR A 76 -16.49 0.67 10.06
CA TYR A 76 -15.09 1.00 10.40
C TYR A 76 -14.73 2.46 10.06
N ASP A 77 -15.73 3.29 9.74
CA ASP A 77 -15.55 4.67 9.26
C ASP A 77 -14.71 5.56 10.20
N GLU A 78 -14.82 5.31 11.51
CA GLU A 78 -14.02 6.02 12.52
C GLU A 78 -12.52 5.75 12.33
N VAL A 79 -12.13 4.48 12.13
CA VAL A 79 -10.74 4.10 11.88
C VAL A 79 -10.26 4.71 10.57
N SER A 80 -11.08 4.68 9.51
CA SER A 80 -10.74 5.28 8.22
C SER A 80 -10.52 6.78 8.32
N THR A 81 -11.36 7.48 9.09
CA THR A 81 -11.22 8.91 9.35
C THR A 81 -9.95 9.22 10.13
N LYS A 82 -9.58 8.36 11.09
CA LYS A 82 -8.33 8.48 11.85
C LYS A 82 -7.10 8.21 10.99
N LEU A 83 -7.14 7.26 10.05
CA LEU A 83 -6.07 7.06 9.07
C LEU A 83 -5.81 8.31 8.24
N VAL A 84 -6.87 8.96 7.74
CA VAL A 84 -6.74 10.23 7.01
C VAL A 84 -6.11 11.29 7.92
N ALA A 85 -6.59 11.45 9.15
CA ALA A 85 -6.03 12.41 10.11
C ALA A 85 -4.56 12.13 10.46
N TYR A 86 -4.17 10.86 10.53
CA TYR A 86 -2.79 10.42 10.74
C TYR A 86 -1.88 10.82 9.57
N VAL A 87 -2.31 10.54 8.32
CA VAL A 87 -1.58 10.96 7.12
C VAL A 87 -1.45 12.47 7.05
N ARG A 88 -2.53 13.22 7.31
CA ARG A 88 -2.50 14.69 7.34
C ARG A 88 -1.49 15.29 8.31
N LYS A 89 -1.04 14.53 9.31
CA LYS A 89 -0.05 14.94 10.32
C LYS A 89 1.37 14.43 10.05
N GLY A 90 1.64 13.86 8.87
CA GLY A 90 2.96 13.32 8.54
C GLY A 90 3.03 11.82 8.36
N GLY A 91 1.96 11.10 8.69
CA GLY A 91 1.92 9.64 8.63
C GLY A 91 1.98 9.08 7.21
N ILE A 92 2.34 7.80 7.11
CA ILE A 92 2.37 7.04 5.85
C ILE A 92 1.36 5.90 5.94
N VAL A 93 0.36 5.91 5.06
CA VAL A 93 -0.61 4.81 4.94
C VAL A 93 -0.46 4.17 3.58
N ILE A 94 -0.28 2.86 3.55
CA ILE A 94 -0.18 2.07 2.34
C ILE A 94 -1.35 1.09 2.30
N HIS A 95 -2.09 1.06 1.20
CA HIS A 95 -3.11 0.05 0.93
C HIS A 95 -2.51 -1.03 0.04
N GLY A 96 -2.52 -2.29 0.48
CA GLY A 96 -1.94 -3.39 -0.29
C GLY A 96 -2.22 -4.76 0.32
N GLY A 97 -1.60 -5.80 -0.24
CA GLY A 97 -1.85 -7.19 0.17
C GLY A 97 -3.29 -7.61 -0.11
N PHE A 98 -4.00 -8.16 0.87
CA PHE A 98 -5.40 -8.52 0.65
C PHE A 98 -6.33 -7.32 0.47
N PHE A 99 -5.89 -6.08 0.77
CA PHE A 99 -6.69 -4.90 0.43
C PHE A 99 -6.95 -4.83 -1.07
N SER A 100 -5.91 -4.87 -1.91
CA SER A 100 -6.04 -4.81 -3.37
C SER A 100 -6.67 -6.08 -3.93
N ALA A 101 -6.36 -7.25 -3.36
CA ALA A 101 -6.87 -8.53 -3.84
C ALA A 101 -8.39 -8.72 -3.62
N ASP A 102 -8.93 -8.23 -2.49
CA ASP A 102 -10.31 -8.53 -2.08
C ASP A 102 -11.27 -7.34 -2.20
N ILE A 103 -10.79 -6.11 -2.44
CA ILE A 103 -11.66 -4.94 -2.54
C ILE A 103 -12.53 -4.99 -3.80
N ARG A 104 -13.80 -4.61 -3.68
CA ARG A 104 -14.69 -4.46 -4.83
C ARG A 104 -14.37 -3.15 -5.56
N PRO A 105 -14.40 -3.12 -6.91
CA PRO A 105 -14.15 -1.90 -7.70
C PRO A 105 -14.90 -0.66 -7.21
N ASP A 106 -16.22 -0.77 -7.05
CA ASP A 106 -17.08 0.36 -6.61
C ASP A 106 -16.76 0.83 -5.17
N ASP A 107 -16.32 -0.08 -4.30
CA ASP A 107 -15.96 0.25 -2.92
C ASP A 107 -14.60 0.97 -2.88
N LEU A 108 -13.65 0.58 -3.74
CA LEU A 108 -12.36 1.26 -3.89
C LEU A 108 -12.56 2.71 -4.37
N GLU A 109 -13.28 2.90 -5.47
CA GLU A 109 -13.58 4.23 -6.02
C GLU A 109 -14.26 5.12 -4.97
N ARG A 110 -15.32 4.59 -4.33
CA ARG A 110 -16.07 5.36 -3.33
C ARG A 110 -15.21 5.71 -2.13
N TYR A 111 -14.35 4.80 -1.67
CA TYR A 111 -13.44 5.02 -0.55
C TYR A 111 -12.36 6.06 -0.87
N MET A 112 -11.69 5.93 -2.02
CA MET A 112 -10.65 6.87 -2.46
C MET A 112 -11.21 8.28 -2.63
N GLN A 113 -12.38 8.41 -3.27
CA GLN A 113 -13.04 9.70 -3.46
C GLN A 113 -13.50 10.29 -2.13
N ALA A 114 -14.17 9.51 -1.27
CA ALA A 114 -14.80 10.04 -0.06
C ALA A 114 -13.82 10.32 1.09
N LYS A 115 -12.78 9.51 1.26
CA LYS A 115 -11.82 9.64 2.37
C LYS A 115 -10.57 10.40 1.99
N TRP A 116 -10.09 10.21 0.77
CA TRP A 116 -8.81 10.74 0.32
C TRP A 116 -8.94 11.83 -0.73
N ALA A 117 -10.15 12.13 -1.22
CA ALA A 117 -10.37 13.09 -2.31
C ALA A 117 -9.49 12.78 -3.55
N LEU A 118 -9.17 11.50 -3.75
CA LEU A 118 -8.40 11.02 -4.89
C LEU A 118 -9.35 10.39 -5.91
N PRO A 119 -9.15 10.65 -7.21
CA PRO A 119 -10.01 10.13 -8.27
C PRO A 119 -9.72 8.66 -8.59
N TRP A 120 -8.93 7.96 -7.78
CA TRP A 120 -8.46 6.61 -8.08
C TRP A 120 -9.59 5.59 -8.11
N ARG A 121 -9.60 4.76 -9.16
CA ARG A 121 -10.63 3.72 -9.40
C ARG A 121 -9.95 2.40 -9.72
N ALA A 122 -10.66 1.28 -9.53
CA ALA A 122 -10.12 0.00 -9.97
C ALA A 122 -10.13 -0.05 -11.50
N GLY A 123 -8.97 -0.33 -12.08
CA GLY A 123 -8.77 -0.56 -13.50
C GLY A 123 -8.60 -2.05 -13.82
N SER A 124 -7.69 -2.32 -14.74
CA SER A 124 -7.47 -3.66 -15.27
C SER A 124 -6.84 -4.61 -14.25
N TYR A 125 -7.06 -5.92 -14.44
CA TYR A 125 -6.48 -6.98 -13.62
C TYR A 125 -5.71 -8.00 -14.45
N TYR A 126 -4.38 -7.98 -14.35
CA TYR A 126 -3.51 -8.90 -15.07
C TYR A 126 -2.10 -8.97 -14.48
N ARG A 127 -1.32 -9.92 -15.01
CA ARG A 127 0.12 -10.01 -14.76
C ARG A 127 0.88 -9.38 -15.92
N THR A 128 1.78 -8.45 -15.59
CA THR A 128 2.70 -7.85 -16.56
C THR A 128 4.00 -7.44 -15.89
N THR A 129 5.04 -7.27 -16.70
CA THR A 129 6.26 -6.57 -16.27
C THR A 129 6.02 -5.07 -16.14
N LEU A 130 6.42 -4.50 -15.02
CA LEU A 130 6.35 -3.08 -14.72
C LEU A 130 7.72 -2.45 -14.68
N TYR A 131 7.77 -1.14 -14.90
CA TYR A 131 9.00 -0.38 -14.90
C TYR A 131 8.93 0.74 -13.89
N LEU A 132 10.07 0.99 -13.24
CA LEU A 132 10.25 2.09 -12.33
C LEU A 132 10.05 3.41 -13.08
N ASN A 133 9.17 4.25 -12.56
CA ASN A 133 8.98 5.60 -13.06
C ASN A 133 9.94 6.55 -12.33
N GLU A 134 11.13 6.76 -12.91
CA GLU A 134 12.15 7.61 -12.31
C GLU A 134 11.71 9.08 -12.17
N GLU A 135 10.74 9.54 -12.97
CA GLU A 135 10.22 10.91 -12.92
C GLU A 135 9.32 11.15 -11.69
N ALA A 136 8.65 10.10 -11.18
CA ALA A 136 7.78 10.17 -10.01
C ALA A 136 8.54 10.06 -8.67
N LEU A 137 9.83 9.72 -8.70
CA LEU A 137 10.59 9.39 -7.49
C LEU A 137 11.46 10.56 -6.99
N PRO A 138 11.52 10.79 -5.66
CA PRO A 138 12.42 11.78 -5.10
C PRO A 138 13.88 11.29 -5.13
N ARG A 139 14.61 11.68 -6.18
CA ARG A 139 16.09 11.69 -6.38
C ARG A 139 16.91 10.40 -6.16
N THR A 140 16.50 9.43 -5.34
CA THR A 140 17.22 8.16 -5.17
C THR A 140 16.30 6.96 -5.27
N THR A 141 16.67 6.05 -6.16
CA THR A 141 15.98 4.79 -6.45
C THR A 141 16.68 3.59 -5.83
N THR A 142 17.71 3.82 -4.98
CA THR A 142 18.46 2.73 -4.33
C THR A 142 17.52 1.82 -3.54
N GLY A 143 17.67 0.51 -3.75
CA GLY A 143 16.82 -0.52 -3.16
C GLY A 143 15.61 -0.92 -4.01
N LEU A 144 15.24 -0.12 -5.03
CA LEU A 144 14.16 -0.44 -5.95
C LEU A 144 14.69 -1.15 -7.21
N LEU A 145 13.94 -2.13 -7.70
CA LEU A 145 14.22 -2.80 -8.97
C LEU A 145 13.83 -1.88 -10.14
N SER A 146 14.64 -1.82 -11.20
CA SER A 146 14.30 -1.05 -12.41
C SER A 146 13.05 -1.58 -13.12
N SER A 147 12.76 -2.88 -12.95
CA SER A 147 11.54 -3.52 -13.42
C SER A 147 11.28 -4.82 -12.66
N TYR A 148 10.02 -5.21 -12.51
CA TYR A 148 9.63 -6.53 -12.00
C TYR A 148 8.24 -6.91 -12.53
N SER A 149 7.91 -8.21 -12.51
CA SER A 149 6.59 -8.71 -12.89
C SER A 149 5.70 -8.82 -11.65
N GLN A 150 4.47 -8.32 -11.75
CA GLN A 150 3.45 -8.55 -10.72
C GLN A 150 2.09 -8.87 -11.30
N LYS A 151 1.31 -9.66 -10.56
CA LYS A 151 -0.12 -9.82 -10.81
C LYS A 151 -0.87 -8.83 -9.93
N ALA A 152 -1.58 -7.89 -10.53
CA ALA A 152 -2.13 -6.77 -9.78
C ALA A 152 -3.52 -6.35 -10.27
N VAL A 153 -4.30 -5.78 -9.35
CA VAL A 153 -5.42 -4.89 -9.66
C VAL A 153 -4.84 -3.50 -9.84
N PHE A 154 -5.02 -2.89 -11.00
CA PHE A 154 -4.42 -1.60 -11.31
C PHE A 154 -5.37 -0.47 -10.92
N LEU A 155 -4.85 0.74 -10.77
CA LEU A 155 -5.65 1.95 -10.61
C LEU A 155 -5.80 2.70 -11.94
N GLU A 156 -7.00 3.19 -12.20
CA GLU A 156 -7.26 4.24 -13.18
C GLU A 156 -7.16 5.63 -12.53
N ASP A 157 -7.02 6.66 -13.38
CA ASP A 157 -7.05 8.08 -12.99
C ASP A 157 -5.96 8.48 -11.97
N VAL A 158 -4.80 7.82 -12.00
CA VAL A 158 -3.63 8.22 -11.22
C VAL A 158 -2.80 9.23 -11.99
N ASP A 159 -2.44 10.36 -11.37
CA ASP A 159 -1.50 11.30 -11.96
C ASP A 159 -0.13 10.62 -12.15
N PRO A 160 0.51 10.71 -13.34
CA PRO A 160 1.79 10.04 -13.59
C PRO A 160 2.91 10.40 -12.61
N SER A 161 2.87 11.58 -11.98
CA SER A 161 3.82 11.99 -10.93
C SER A 161 3.65 11.20 -9.62
N MET A 162 2.54 10.49 -9.46
CA MET A 162 2.25 9.62 -8.31
C MET A 162 2.49 8.14 -8.64
N ALA A 163 2.65 7.76 -9.91
CA ALA A 163 2.84 6.38 -10.32
C ALA A 163 4.31 5.96 -10.18
N TRP A 164 4.68 5.26 -9.10
CA TRP A 164 6.06 4.82 -8.86
C TRP A 164 6.51 3.70 -9.80
N TYR A 165 5.59 2.80 -10.15
CA TYR A 165 5.80 1.82 -11.21
C TYR A 165 4.62 1.89 -12.18
N ALA A 166 4.94 1.82 -13.46
CA ALA A 166 3.97 1.93 -14.55
C ALA A 166 4.22 0.86 -15.62
N ILE A 167 3.21 0.67 -16.45
CA ILE A 167 3.33 -0.13 -17.67
C ILE A 167 4.12 0.70 -18.70
N SER A 168 4.97 0.05 -19.47
CA SER A 168 5.65 0.69 -20.61
C SER A 168 5.43 -0.10 -21.90
N ASP A 169 5.87 0.45 -23.02
CA ASP A 169 5.91 -0.25 -24.30
C ASP A 169 6.78 -1.51 -24.30
N ARG A 170 7.67 -1.66 -23.32
CA ARG A 170 8.51 -2.86 -23.09
C ARG A 170 7.82 -3.92 -22.22
N SER A 171 6.68 -3.61 -21.63
CA SER A 171 5.97 -4.53 -20.74
C SER A 171 5.49 -5.78 -21.48
N VAL A 172 5.70 -6.93 -20.85
CA VAL A 172 5.26 -8.23 -21.37
C VAL A 172 4.10 -8.69 -20.50
N VAL A 173 2.92 -8.84 -21.10
CA VAL A 173 1.74 -9.39 -20.41
C VAL A 173 1.88 -10.91 -20.36
N GLU A 174 2.04 -11.46 -19.16
CA GLU A 174 2.20 -12.91 -18.96
C GLU A 174 0.86 -13.63 -18.76
N SER A 175 -0.15 -12.95 -18.21
CA SER A 175 -1.51 -13.51 -18.08
C SER A 175 -2.55 -12.40 -17.96
N LEU A 176 -3.71 -12.58 -18.59
CA LEU A 176 -4.80 -11.60 -18.65
C LEU A 176 -6.11 -12.27 -18.25
N ALA A 177 -6.89 -11.66 -17.36
CA ALA A 177 -8.21 -12.17 -17.04
C ALA A 177 -9.17 -12.00 -18.24
N PRO A 178 -10.14 -12.90 -18.44
CA PRO A 178 -11.10 -12.76 -19.53
C PRO A 178 -11.81 -11.40 -19.51
N GLY A 179 -11.81 -10.70 -20.65
CA GLY A 179 -12.44 -9.38 -20.80
C GLY A 179 -11.63 -8.20 -20.26
N SER A 180 -10.42 -8.42 -19.73
CA SER A 180 -9.50 -7.33 -19.41
C SER A 180 -8.82 -6.80 -20.68
N GLU A 181 -8.60 -5.49 -20.72
CA GLU A 181 -7.83 -4.83 -21.77
C GLU A 181 -6.51 -4.31 -21.16
N ILE A 182 -5.50 -4.10 -22.00
CA ILE A 182 -4.23 -3.51 -21.56
C ILE A 182 -4.37 -2.01 -21.73
N ASN A 183 -4.37 -1.28 -20.63
CA ASN A 183 -4.36 0.18 -20.65
C ASN A 183 -3.03 0.69 -20.09
N LEU A 184 -2.23 1.38 -20.90
CA LEU A 184 -0.92 1.89 -20.48
C LEU A 184 -1.01 3.01 -19.44
N LEU A 185 -2.20 3.58 -19.24
CA LEU A 185 -2.46 4.60 -18.22
C LEU A 185 -2.80 3.99 -16.84
N ASP A 186 -3.04 2.68 -16.79
CA ASP A 186 -3.33 2.00 -15.54
C ASP A 186 -2.08 1.91 -14.66
N THR A 187 -2.23 2.23 -13.39
CA THR A 187 -1.15 2.35 -12.42
C THR A 187 -1.23 1.28 -11.33
N PRO A 188 -0.32 0.29 -11.30
CA PRO A 188 -0.33 -0.77 -10.29
C PRO A 188 0.33 -0.36 -8.96
N VAL A 189 1.18 0.67 -8.98
CA VAL A 189 1.89 1.17 -7.79
C VAL A 189 1.79 2.68 -7.77
N ALA A 190 0.98 3.21 -6.86
CA ALA A 190 0.80 4.64 -6.67
C ALA A 190 1.31 5.07 -5.29
N PHE A 191 1.95 6.23 -5.21
CA PHE A 191 2.34 6.89 -3.98
C PHE A 191 2.18 8.40 -4.13
N ALA A 192 1.27 8.96 -3.35
CA ALA A 192 0.88 10.35 -3.47
C ALA A 192 1.12 11.10 -2.17
N ARG A 193 1.54 12.36 -2.32
CA ARG A 193 1.58 13.31 -1.21
C ARG A 193 0.15 13.63 -0.80
N PHE A 194 -0.15 13.52 0.50
CA PHE A 194 -1.45 13.90 1.04
C PHE A 194 -1.25 14.80 2.25
N GLU A 195 -1.36 16.11 2.02
CA GLU A 195 -0.99 17.15 2.99
C GLU A 195 0.43 16.93 3.55
N ASP A 196 0.57 16.71 4.85
CA ASP A 196 1.88 16.52 5.49
C ASP A 196 2.41 15.09 5.44
N GLY A 197 1.62 14.11 4.98
CA GLY A 197 2.00 12.70 4.88
C GLY A 197 1.86 12.11 3.48
N TRP A 198 1.73 10.78 3.42
CA TRP A 198 1.68 10.03 2.17
C TRP A 198 0.64 8.91 2.21
N ILE A 199 0.03 8.69 1.04
CA ILE A 199 -0.85 7.55 0.78
C ILE A 199 -0.27 6.71 -0.36
N GLY A 200 -0.19 5.40 -0.14
CA GLY A 200 0.20 4.41 -1.14
C GLY A 200 -0.93 3.46 -1.51
N TYR A 201 -0.87 2.94 -2.72
CA TYR A 201 -1.65 1.80 -3.20
C TYR A 201 -0.73 0.83 -3.95
N LEU A 202 -0.74 -0.44 -3.56
CA LEU A 202 -0.10 -1.53 -4.30
C LEU A 202 -1.17 -2.52 -4.75
N GLY A 203 -1.27 -2.72 -6.06
CA GLY A 203 -2.23 -3.62 -6.68
C GLY A 203 -1.91 -5.10 -6.54
N ASP A 204 -0.67 -5.43 -6.18
CA ASP A 204 -0.15 -6.79 -6.07
C ASP A 204 -1.06 -7.70 -5.23
N VAL A 205 -1.37 -8.88 -5.76
CA VAL A 205 -2.17 -9.91 -5.09
C VAL A 205 -1.34 -11.11 -4.60
N ASP A 206 -0.12 -11.29 -5.12
CA ASP A 206 0.74 -12.44 -4.86
C ASP A 206 1.96 -12.09 -3.97
N GLY A 207 2.24 -10.80 -3.75
CA GLY A 207 3.27 -10.32 -2.82
C GLY A 207 4.69 -10.52 -3.33
N GLU A 208 4.98 -10.13 -4.58
CA GLU A 208 6.28 -10.35 -5.19
C GLU A 208 7.42 -9.58 -4.51
N GLU A 209 8.65 -10.08 -4.66
CA GLU A 209 9.85 -9.47 -4.05
C GLU A 209 10.02 -7.99 -4.42
N GLY A 210 9.68 -7.63 -5.67
CA GLY A 210 9.67 -6.24 -6.11
C GLY A 210 8.71 -5.37 -5.30
N THR A 211 7.49 -5.84 -5.07
CA THR A 211 6.49 -5.17 -4.23
C THR A 211 6.95 -5.02 -2.79
N VAL A 212 7.63 -6.03 -2.22
CA VAL A 212 8.21 -5.93 -0.87
C VAL A 212 9.23 -4.79 -0.80
N ALA A 213 10.13 -4.69 -1.78
CA ALA A 213 11.09 -3.59 -1.85
C ALA A 213 10.40 -2.22 -1.95
N VAL A 214 9.31 -2.12 -2.73
CA VAL A 214 8.50 -0.91 -2.81
C VAL A 214 7.92 -0.53 -1.45
N ILE A 215 7.29 -1.45 -0.73
CA ILE A 215 6.69 -1.19 0.58
C ILE A 215 7.75 -0.70 1.57
N LEU A 216 8.90 -1.38 1.64
CA LEU A 216 10.01 -0.95 2.50
C LEU A 216 10.49 0.45 2.14
N LYS A 217 10.60 0.76 0.84
CA LYS A 217 11.03 2.07 0.38
C LYS A 217 10.03 3.17 0.72
N MET A 218 8.74 2.93 0.52
CA MET A 218 7.66 3.86 0.88
C MET A 218 7.66 4.16 2.38
N PHE A 219 7.95 3.18 3.23
CA PHE A 219 8.12 3.39 4.67
C PHE A 219 9.48 3.97 5.08
N GLY A 220 10.41 4.17 4.15
CA GLY A 220 11.74 4.72 4.45
C GLY A 220 12.66 3.74 5.19
N LEU A 221 12.48 2.44 5.00
CA LEU A 221 13.25 1.38 5.66
C LEU A 221 14.48 0.94 4.86
N ILE A 222 14.60 1.37 3.59
CA ILE A 222 15.73 1.11 2.67
C ILE A 222 16.05 2.31 1.76
#